data_AF-A0A9E0VVA8-F1
#
_entry.id   AF-A0A9E0VVA8-F1
#
_cell.length_a   1.000
_cell.length_b   1.000
_cell.length_c   1.000
_cell.angle_alpha   90.00
_cell.angle_beta   90.00
_cell.angle_gamma   90.00
#
_symmetry.space_group_name_H-M   'P 1'
#
loop_
_entity.id
_entity.type
_entity.pdbx_description
1 polymer ?
#
loop_
_entity_poly.entity_id
_entity_poly.type
_entity_poly.pdbx_seq_one_letter_code
_entity_poly.pdbx_strand_id
1 'polypeptide(L)'
;VPFRLWRADMASDNTIHPSGEHRPYRPSNGTEGEIFVAEWCANCDLANFDDPEHCCTINLRAMMHRITDPEYPAEWQYSNGGVPQCTAFVCDGAPEPRCDRTLDMFDMSDAINKGQV
;
A
#
# COMPACT_ATOMS: atom_id res chain seq x y z
N VAL A 1 23.88 32.83 9.96
CA VAL A 1 23.21 31.54 10.26
C VAL A 1 22.60 31.59 11.66
N PRO A 2 21.30 31.32 11.79
CA PRO A 2 20.89 30.57 12.97
C PRO A 2 20.05 29.37 12.58
N PHE A 3 20.64 28.22 12.88
CA PHE A 3 20.03 26.92 13.15
C PHE A 3 18.79 27.11 14.06
N ARG A 4 17.58 27.07 13.52
CA ARG A 4 16.36 26.93 14.33
C ARG A 4 15.33 26.11 13.55
N LEU A 5 14.84 25.08 14.24
CA LEU A 5 13.63 24.29 13.96
C LEU A 5 13.79 23.15 12.95
N TRP A 6 14.46 22.08 13.38
CA TRP A 6 14.26 20.72 12.87
C TRP A 6 13.85 19.83 14.06
N ARG A 7 12.62 20.01 14.54
CA ARG A 7 11.97 19.12 15.51
C ARG A 7 10.46 19.19 15.29
N ALA A 8 9.93 18.12 14.69
CA ALA A 8 8.53 17.70 14.47
C ALA A 8 8.45 17.20 13.01
N ASP A 9 8.19 15.95 12.65
CA ASP A 9 7.72 14.77 13.37
C ASP A 9 8.23 13.54 12.59
N MET A 10 9.02 12.68 13.24
CA MET A 10 9.29 11.31 12.77
C MET A 10 8.57 10.33 13.72
N ALA A 11 7.30 10.62 14.00
CA ALA A 11 6.41 9.62 14.54
C ALA A 11 5.85 8.86 13.34
N SER A 12 6.19 7.58 13.23
CA SER A 12 5.38 6.63 12.47
C SER A 12 3.98 6.70 13.08
N ASP A 13 3.10 7.48 12.46
CA ASP A 13 1.77 7.75 12.96
C ASP A 13 0.93 6.48 12.81
N ASN A 14 0.92 5.68 13.87
CA ASN A 14 0.15 4.45 13.96
C ASN A 14 -1.30 4.73 14.37
N THR A 15 -1.82 5.91 14.01
CA THR A 15 -3.21 6.28 14.25
C THR A 15 -4.08 5.74 13.14
N ILE A 16 -5.19 5.10 13.53
CA ILE A 16 -6.25 4.72 12.61
C ILE A 16 -6.91 6.00 12.10
N HIS A 17 -6.68 6.33 10.82
CA HIS A 17 -7.27 7.51 10.20
C HIS A 17 -8.69 7.21 9.69
N PRO A 18 -9.57 8.23 9.64
CA PRO A 18 -10.91 8.06 9.08
C PRO A 18 -10.82 7.59 7.62
N SER A 19 -11.66 6.61 7.28
CA SER A 19 -11.67 6.00 5.95
C SER A 19 -11.99 7.06 4.88
N GLY A 20 -11.06 7.26 3.95
CA GLY A 20 -11.24 8.15 2.80
C GLY A 20 -10.35 9.41 2.80
N GLU A 21 -9.52 9.62 3.83
CA GLU A 21 -8.53 10.70 3.82
C GLU A 21 -7.33 10.32 2.93
N HIS A 22 -7.09 11.11 1.88
CA HIS A 22 -5.90 10.98 1.02
C HIS A 22 -4.66 11.41 1.81
N ARG A 23 -3.71 10.48 2.00
CA ARG A 23 -2.42 10.75 2.63
C ARG A 23 -1.29 10.32 1.70
N PRO A 24 -0.68 11.26 0.95
CA PRO A 24 0.34 10.90 -0.02
C PRO A 24 1.55 10.27 0.66
N TYR A 25 2.07 9.22 0.04
CA TYR A 25 3.24 8.49 0.52
C TYR A 25 4.48 8.92 -0.26
N ARG A 26 5.58 9.18 0.46
CA ARG A 26 6.93 9.32 -0.11
C ARG A 26 7.91 8.53 0.74
N PRO A 27 8.74 7.66 0.13
CA PRO A 27 9.78 6.94 0.85
C PRO A 27 10.73 7.89 1.56
N SER A 28 11.12 7.53 2.79
CA SER A 28 12.05 8.32 3.60
C SER A 28 13.49 8.20 3.11
N ASN A 29 13.82 7.10 2.43
CA ASN A 29 15.13 6.82 1.88
C ASN A 29 15.05 5.83 0.69
N GLY A 30 16.20 5.59 0.04
CA GLY A 30 16.30 4.71 -1.12
C GLY A 30 15.89 3.27 -0.84
N THR A 31 16.30 2.70 0.29
CA THR A 31 15.97 1.31 0.66
C THR A 31 14.48 1.11 0.88
N GLU A 32 13.81 2.04 1.58
CA GLU A 32 12.36 2.01 1.74
C GLU A 32 11.65 2.09 0.38
N GLY A 33 12.15 2.95 -0.51
CA GLY A 33 11.64 3.08 -1.88
C GLY A 33 11.81 1.80 -2.70
N GLU A 34 12.97 1.16 -2.62
CA GLU A 34 13.23 -0.12 -3.28
C GLU A 34 12.30 -1.23 -2.77
N ILE A 35 12.07 -1.32 -1.45
CA ILE A 35 11.13 -2.28 -0.86
C ILE A 35 9.71 -2.01 -1.38
N PHE A 36 9.26 -0.76 -1.38
CA PHE A 36 7.94 -0.40 -1.86
C PHE A 36 7.75 -0.74 -3.35
N VAL A 37 8.75 -0.43 -4.18
CA VAL A 37 8.72 -0.73 -5.62
C VAL A 37 8.76 -2.24 -5.85
N ALA A 38 9.53 -3.00 -5.07
CA ALA A 38 9.61 -4.46 -5.17
C ALA A 38 8.30 -5.15 -4.77
N GLU A 39 7.61 -4.66 -3.74
CA GLU A 39 6.34 -5.22 -3.29
C GLU A 39 5.21 -4.93 -4.28
N TRP A 40 5.12 -3.68 -4.74
CA TRP A 40 4.00 -3.20 -5.54
C TRP A 40 4.30 -3.14 -7.03
N CYS A 41 5.25 -2.30 -7.42
CA CYS A 41 5.44 -1.95 -8.84
C CYS A 41 6.03 -3.11 -9.65
N ALA A 42 6.89 -3.94 -9.06
CA ALA A 42 7.50 -5.09 -9.74
C ALA A 42 6.54 -6.27 -9.94
N ASN A 43 5.49 -6.36 -9.12
CA ASN A 43 4.47 -7.42 -9.19
C ASN A 43 3.16 -6.95 -9.84
N CYS A 44 3.13 -5.73 -10.38
CA CYS A 44 1.94 -5.16 -10.99
C CYS A 44 1.84 -5.63 -12.44
N ASP A 45 0.62 -5.86 -12.95
CA ASP A 45 0.40 -6.19 -14.36
C ASP A 45 0.87 -5.06 -15.30
N LEU A 46 0.97 -3.84 -14.77
CA LEU A 46 1.53 -2.67 -15.46
C LEU A 46 3.07 -2.56 -15.40
N ALA A 47 3.77 -3.62 -14.97
CA ALA A 47 5.23 -3.67 -14.94
C ALA A 47 5.86 -4.00 -16.31
N ASN A 48 5.06 -4.15 -17.35
CA ASN A 48 5.53 -4.49 -18.69
C ASN A 48 5.90 -3.25 -19.50
N PHE A 49 7.18 -2.87 -19.46
CA PHE A 49 7.69 -1.71 -20.18
C PHE A 49 7.89 -1.92 -21.70
N ASP A 50 7.79 -3.16 -22.18
CA ASP A 50 7.88 -3.48 -23.61
C ASP A 50 6.52 -3.28 -24.32
N ASP A 51 5.43 -3.20 -23.57
CA ASP A 51 4.08 -2.93 -24.06
C ASP A 51 3.63 -1.51 -23.67
N PRO A 52 3.40 -0.61 -24.65
CA PRO A 52 2.89 0.74 -24.38
C PRO A 52 1.56 0.77 -23.63
N GLU A 53 0.71 -0.26 -23.75
CA GLU A 53 -0.58 -0.33 -23.05
C GLU A 53 -0.44 -0.79 -21.59
N HIS A 54 0.65 -1.48 -21.25
CA HIS A 54 0.92 -2.03 -19.91
C HIS A 54 2.13 -1.37 -19.21
N CYS A 55 2.42 -0.11 -19.56
CA CYS A 55 3.55 0.64 -19.02
C CYS A 55 3.12 1.57 -17.87
N CYS A 56 3.48 1.22 -16.63
CA CYS A 56 3.20 2.04 -15.45
C CYS A 56 4.02 3.34 -15.44
N THR A 57 3.34 4.48 -15.54
CA THR A 57 3.98 5.82 -15.44
C THR A 57 4.02 6.39 -14.02
N ILE A 58 3.33 5.75 -13.07
CA ILE A 58 3.17 6.23 -11.68
C ILE A 58 4.53 6.27 -10.96
N ASN A 59 5.32 5.20 -11.06
CA ASN A 59 6.65 5.13 -10.45
C ASN A 59 7.58 6.25 -10.96
N LEU A 60 7.59 6.46 -12.28
CA LEU A 60 8.36 7.53 -12.90
C LEU A 60 7.92 8.92 -12.40
N ARG A 61 6.61 9.16 -12.26
CA ARG A 61 6.07 10.41 -11.71
C ARG A 61 6.49 10.63 -10.25
N ALA A 62 6.50 9.58 -9.42
CA ALA A 62 6.98 9.67 -8.04
C ALA A 62 8.46 10.08 -7.96
N MET A 63 9.28 9.63 -8.92
CA MET A 63 10.70 10.00 -9.00
C MET A 63 10.92 11.43 -9.53
N MET A 64 10.08 11.90 -10.45
CA MET A 64 10.22 13.22 -11.09
C MET A 64 9.66 14.36 -10.25
N HIS A 65 8.59 14.12 -9.50
CA HIS A 65 7.82 15.17 -8.81
C HIS A 65 8.08 15.19 -7.30
N ARG A 66 7.88 16.36 -6.68
CA ARG A 66 7.83 16.50 -5.22
C ARG A 66 6.46 16.09 -4.72
N ILE A 67 6.37 15.64 -3.47
CA ILE A 67 5.10 15.23 -2.85
C ILE A 67 4.03 16.35 -2.83
N THR A 68 4.46 17.62 -2.93
CA THR A 68 3.60 18.80 -2.98
C THR A 68 3.12 19.15 -4.38
N ASP A 69 3.69 18.54 -5.42
CA ASP A 69 3.37 18.86 -6.80
C ASP A 69 2.08 18.14 -7.21
N PRO A 70 1.17 18.79 -7.94
CA PRO A 70 -0.09 18.17 -8.36
C PRO A 70 0.13 16.97 -9.29
N GLU A 71 1.30 16.88 -9.95
CA GLU A 71 1.68 15.76 -10.79
C GLU A 71 2.23 14.56 -10.00
N TYR A 72 2.49 14.70 -8.69
CA TYR A 72 2.86 13.57 -7.84
C TYR A 72 1.72 12.53 -7.81
N PRO A 73 2.03 11.23 -7.89
CA PRO A 73 0.99 10.22 -7.98
C PRO A 73 0.12 10.20 -6.72
N ALA A 74 -1.19 10.35 -6.92
CA ALA A 74 -2.17 10.24 -5.84
C ALA A 74 -2.33 8.78 -5.37
N GLU A 75 -1.96 7.84 -6.22
CA GLU A 75 -2.06 6.40 -6.01
C GLU A 75 -1.08 5.89 -4.96
N TRP A 76 0.04 6.58 -4.77
CA TRP A 76 0.99 6.31 -3.70
C TRP A 76 0.51 7.01 -2.44
N GLN A 77 -0.11 6.24 -1.55
CA GLN A 77 -0.71 6.78 -0.34
C GLN A 77 -0.63 5.79 0.82
N TYR A 78 -0.81 6.28 2.03
CA TYR A 78 -0.99 5.43 3.21
C TYR A 78 -2.41 4.84 3.24
N SER A 79 -2.52 3.55 3.58
CA SER A 79 -3.78 2.91 3.93
C SER A 79 -4.32 3.44 5.26
N ASN A 80 -5.57 3.13 5.60
CA ASN A 80 -6.14 3.53 6.89
C ASN A 80 -5.34 2.99 8.09
N GLY A 81 -4.60 1.89 7.91
CA GLY A 81 -3.71 1.31 8.92
C GLY A 81 -2.30 1.91 8.95
N GLY A 82 -2.04 3.01 8.21
CA GLY A 82 -0.74 3.66 8.18
C GLY A 82 0.32 2.93 7.34
N VAL A 83 -0.08 1.91 6.58
CA VAL A 83 0.84 1.13 5.72
C VAL A 83 0.88 1.75 4.32
N PRO A 84 2.06 2.00 3.74
CA PRO A 84 2.15 2.55 2.38
C PRO A 84 1.63 1.54 1.36
N GLN A 85 0.81 2.01 0.42
CA GLN A 85 0.22 1.19 -0.64
C GLN A 85 0.17 1.95 -1.97
N CYS A 86 0.13 1.19 -3.07
CA CYS A 86 -0.18 1.70 -4.40
C CYS A 86 -1.62 1.31 -4.75
N THR A 87 -2.55 2.27 -4.87
CA THR A 87 -3.96 1.95 -5.17
C THR A 87 -4.21 1.55 -6.63
N ALA A 88 -3.25 1.77 -7.52
CA ALA A 88 -3.29 1.33 -8.90
C ALA A 88 -2.61 -0.04 -9.10
N PHE A 89 -2.23 -0.71 -8.02
CA PHE A 89 -1.72 -2.07 -8.11
C PHE A 89 -2.81 -3.01 -8.62
N VAL A 90 -2.52 -3.67 -9.74
CA VAL A 90 -3.33 -4.73 -10.31
C VAL A 90 -2.48 -5.99 -10.26
N CYS A 91 -3.04 -7.05 -9.68
CA CYS A 91 -2.41 -8.36 -9.60
C CYS A 91 -3.37 -9.37 -10.21
N ASP A 92 -2.94 -10.05 -11.27
CA ASP A 92 -3.60 -11.20 -11.87
C ASP A 92 -3.57 -12.40 -10.91
N GLY A 93 -4.38 -12.34 -9.87
CA GLY A 93 -4.44 -13.37 -8.85
C GLY A 93 -5.64 -13.17 -7.95
N ALA A 94 -6.83 -13.56 -8.43
CA ALA A 94 -7.89 -13.91 -7.48
C ALA A 94 -7.27 -14.89 -6.47
N PRO A 95 -7.44 -14.69 -5.14
CA PRO A 95 -6.92 -15.64 -4.17
C PRO A 95 -7.44 -17.01 -4.58
N GLU A 96 -6.55 -18.00 -4.68
CA GLU A 96 -6.95 -19.35 -5.06
C GLU A 96 -8.16 -19.76 -4.21
N PRO A 97 -9.21 -20.34 -4.82
CA PRO A 97 -10.37 -20.76 -4.07
C PRO A 97 -9.90 -21.66 -2.93
N ARG A 98 -10.28 -21.30 -1.69
CA ARG A 98 -9.89 -22.07 -0.50
C ARG A 98 -10.29 -23.53 -0.72
N CYS A 99 -9.39 -24.44 -0.40
CA CYS A 99 -9.69 -25.88 -0.40
C CYS A 99 -10.86 -26.15 0.54
N ASP A 100 -11.92 -26.77 0.04
CA ASP A 100 -13.14 -27.13 0.76
C ASP A 100 -12.89 -28.13 1.90
N ARG A 101 -11.76 -28.86 1.87
CA ARG A 101 -11.37 -29.85 2.89
C ARG A 101 -10.49 -29.30 3.99
N THR A 102 -10.01 -28.05 3.87
CA THR A 102 -9.22 -27.42 4.92
C THR A 102 -10.17 -26.76 5.91
N LEU A 103 -10.28 -27.32 7.12
CA LEU A 103 -11.02 -26.71 8.22
C LEU A 103 -10.53 -25.28 8.46
N ASP A 104 -11.44 -24.31 8.52
CA ASP A 104 -11.10 -22.94 8.84
C ASP A 104 -10.83 -22.81 10.35
N MET A 105 -9.57 -22.59 10.72
CA MET A 105 -9.16 -22.47 12.12
C MET A 105 -9.65 -21.16 12.78
N PHE A 106 -10.21 -20.22 12.02
CA PHE A 106 -10.71 -18.93 12.50
C PHE A 106 -12.24 -18.82 12.41
N ASP A 107 -12.92 -19.86 11.90
CA ASP A 107 -14.37 -19.92 11.91
C ASP A 107 -14.87 -20.37 13.30
N MET A 108 -15.09 -19.40 14.19
CA MET A 108 -15.64 -19.61 15.53
C MET A 108 -17.18 -19.77 15.54
N SER A 109 -17.82 -19.94 14.37
CA SER A 109 -19.28 -20.15 14.31
C SER A 109 -19.73 -21.47 14.94
N ASP A 110 -18.83 -22.43 15.10
CA ASP A 110 -19.10 -23.73 15.75
C ASP A 110 -19.05 -23.70 17.29
N ALA A 111 -18.53 -22.63 17.90
CA ALA A 111 -18.46 -22.52 19.35
C ALA A 111 -19.81 -22.14 20.01
N ILE A 112 -20.78 -21.65 19.24
CA ILE A 112 -22.05 -21.11 19.76
C ILE A 112 -23.16 -22.18 19.80
N ASN A 113 -23.05 -23.29 19.07
CA ASN A 113 -24.15 -24.26 18.90
C ASN A 113 -24.01 -25.61 19.64
N LYS A 114 -23.12 -25.74 20.63
CA LYS A 114 -23.04 -26.97 21.47
C LYS A 114 -23.60 -26.80 22.88
N GLY A 115 -24.73 -26.10 22.96
CA GLY A 115 -25.42 -25.84 24.23
C GLY A 115 -26.93 -25.72 24.08
N GLN A 116 -27.61 -26.68 23.42
CA GLN A 116 -29.04 -26.87 23.64
C GLN A 116 -29.51 -28.29 23.30
N VAL A 117 -30.10 -28.91 24.34
CA VAL A 117 -30.84 -30.18 24.46
C VAL A 117 -30.01 -31.43 24.75
#